data_AF-A0A6P0XT47-F1
#
_entry.id   AF-A0A6P0XT47-F1
#
_cell.length_a   1.000
_cell.length_b   1.000
_cell.length_c   1.000
_cell.angle_alpha   90.00
_cell.angle_beta   90.00
_cell.angle_gamma   90.00
#
_symmetry.space_group_name_H-M   'P 1'
#
loop_
_entity.id
_entity.type
_entity.pdbx_description
1 polymer ?
#
loop_
_entity_poly.entity_id
_entity_poly.type
_entity_poly.pdbx_seq_one_letter_code
_entity_poly.pdbx_strand_id
1 'polypeptide(L)' 'MKYLFLHPNFPAQYRHIITALGANPNNQVVFGTKNERPEWKIPGVHKALFKPSREPRPETHHYVRPLESAVIYGQA' A
#
# COMPACT_ATOMS: atom_id res chain seq x y z
N MET A 1 -1.58 11.50 -16.35
CA MET A 1 -1.61 10.01 -16.40
C MET A 1 -2.11 9.45 -15.07
N LYS A 2 -2.61 8.21 -15.01
CA LYS A 2 -3.09 7.58 -13.77
C LYS A 2 -2.09 6.52 -13.28
N TYR A 3 -1.68 6.60 -12.01
CA TYR A 3 -0.74 5.68 -11.39
C TYR A 3 -1.32 5.09 -10.10
N LEU A 4 -1.17 3.78 -9.93
CA LEU A 4 -1.55 3.06 -8.73
C LEU A 4 -0.32 2.35 -8.16
N PHE A 5 -0.01 2.64 -6.89
CA PHE A 5 1.00 1.95 -6.11
C PHE A 5 0.31 1.15 -5.01
N LEU A 6 0.76 -0.09 -4.77
CA LEU A 6 0.23 -0.96 -3.73
C LEU A 6 1.37 -1.41 -2.81
N HIS A 7 1.24 -1.10 -1.52
CA HIS A 7 2.14 -1.62 -0.49
C HIS A 7 1.50 -1.50 0.89
N PRO A 8 1.67 -2.48 1.81
CA PRO A 8 1.08 -2.39 3.15
C PRO A 8 1.55 -1.20 3.99
N ASN A 9 2.73 -0.67 3.68
CA ASN A 9 3.35 0.46 4.38
C ASN A 9 3.55 1.65 3.43
N PHE A 10 2.96 2.81 3.74
CA PHE A 10 3.24 4.06 3.02
C PHE A 10 4.45 4.79 3.63
N PRO A 11 5.40 5.36 2.84
CA PRO A 11 5.53 5.36 1.38
C PRO A 11 6.41 4.22 0.79
N ALA A 12 6.81 3.27 1.63
CA ALA A 12 7.67 2.14 1.25
C ALA A 12 8.97 2.55 0.53
N GLN A 13 9.48 1.67 -0.32
CA GLN A 13 10.55 1.93 -1.28
C GLN A 13 10.18 2.92 -2.39
N TYR A 14 8.91 3.34 -2.51
CA TYR A 14 8.44 4.14 -3.65
C TYR A 14 8.53 5.65 -3.43
N ARG A 15 8.96 6.10 -2.23
CA ARG A 15 8.96 7.51 -1.81
C ARG A 15 9.40 8.49 -2.89
N HIS A 16 10.57 8.29 -3.50
CA HIS A 16 11.10 9.24 -4.48
C HIS A 16 10.29 9.25 -5.78
N ILE A 17 9.84 8.08 -6.23
CA ILE A 17 9.05 7.93 -7.47
C ILE A 17 7.69 8.59 -7.32
N ILE A 18 6.97 8.31 -6.23
CA ILE A 18 5.61 8.86 -6.03
C ILE A 18 5.64 10.37 -5.75
N THR A 19 6.70 10.88 -5.12
CA THR A 19 6.91 12.33 -4.98
C THR A 19 7.11 13.00 -6.33
N ALA A 20 7.97 12.45 -7.19
CA ALA A 20 8.21 13.00 -8.52
C ALA A 20 6.94 12.95 -9.40
N LEU A 21 6.18 11.86 -9.34
CA LEU A 21 4.93 11.72 -10.09
C LEU A 21 3.83 12.64 -9.55
N GLY A 22 3.71 12.80 -8.23
CA GLY A 22 2.71 13.65 -7.57
C GLY A 22 2.98 15.15 -7.72
N ALA A 23 4.21 15.56 -8.03
CA ALA A 23 4.55 16.95 -8.31
C ALA A 23 3.93 17.49 -9.61
N ASN A 24 3.54 16.62 -10.54
CA ASN A 24 2.87 17.02 -11.79
C ASN A 24 1.33 16.99 -11.59
N PRO A 25 0.63 18.13 -11.66
CA PRO A 25 -0.83 18.18 -11.43
C PRO A 25 -1.66 17.47 -12.50
N ASN A 26 -1.08 17.18 -13.68
CA ASN A 26 -1.74 16.37 -14.71
C ASN A 26 -1.70 14.87 -14.41
N ASN A 27 -1.02 14.46 -13.33
CA ASN A 27 -1.00 13.09 -12.85
C ASN A 27 -1.99 12.88 -11.71
N GLN A 28 -2.67 11.74 -11.77
CA GLN A 28 -3.44 11.22 -10.65
C GLN A 28 -2.63 10.06 -10.05
N VAL A 29 -2.14 10.24 -8.84
CA VAL A 29 -1.36 9.22 -8.12
C VAL A 29 -2.17 8.73 -6.93
N VAL A 30 -2.46 7.44 -6.90
CA VAL A 30 -3.11 6.76 -5.77
C VAL A 30 -2.13 5.76 -5.18
N PHE A 31 -2.04 5.75 -3.85
CA PHE A 31 -1.28 4.76 -3.09
C PHE A 31 -2.23 3.97 -2.19
N GLY A 32 -2.45 2.70 -2.53
CA GLY A 32 -3.17 1.74 -1.71
C GLY A 32 -2.29 1.21 -0.58
N THR A 33 -2.71 1.42 0.67
CA THR A 33 -1.95 1.00 1.85
C THR A 33 -2.86 0.50 2.97
N LYS A 34 -2.38 -0.48 3.75
CA LYS A 34 -3.02 -0.89 5.01
C LYS A 34 -2.67 0.09 6.13
N ASN A 35 -1.41 0.47 6.21
CA ASN A 35 -0.89 1.33 7.26
C ASN A 35 -0.89 2.78 6.77
N GLU A 36 -1.72 3.62 7.38
CA GLU A 36 -1.95 5.01 6.95
C GLU A 36 -0.71 5.89 7.10
N ARG A 37 0.07 5.69 8.17
CA ARG A 37 1.22 6.52 8.55
C ARG A 37 0.89 8.02 8.43
N PRO A 38 0.04 8.56 9.32
CA PRO A 38 -0.47 9.93 9.21
C PRO A 38 0.63 11.00 9.24
N GLU A 39 1.78 10.69 9.83
CA GLU A 39 2.99 11.52 9.84
C GLU A 39 3.63 11.68 8.45
N TRP A 40 3.34 10.75 7.52
CA TRP A 40 3.79 10.80 6.13
C TRP A 40 2.67 11.31 5.23
N LYS A 41 2.96 12.44 4.57
CA LYS A 41 2.12 13.04 3.52
C LYS A 41 3.00 13.43 2.34
N ILE A 42 2.55 13.12 1.14
CA ILE A 42 3.22 13.49 -0.11
C ILE A 42 2.21 14.31 -0.92
N PRO A 43 2.51 15.59 -1.21
CA PRO A 43 1.63 16.42 -2.04
C PRO A 43 1.32 15.77 -3.39
N GLY A 44 0.06 15.88 -3.83
CA GLY A 44 -0.39 15.30 -5.11
C GLY A 44 -0.59 13.77 -5.11
N VAL A 45 -0.42 13.09 -3.96
CA VAL A 45 -0.66 11.65 -3.81
C VAL A 45 -1.87 11.40 -2.91
N HIS A 46 -2.85 10.65 -3.41
CA HIS A 46 -4.01 10.22 -2.63
C HIS A 46 -3.71 8.87 -1.95
N LYS A 47 -3.87 8.81 -0.62
CA LYS A 47 -3.76 7.56 0.14
C LYS A 47 -5.12 6.86 0.16
N ALA A 48 -5.20 5.68 -0.44
CA ALA A 48 -6.36 4.80 -0.35
C ALA A 48 -6.09 3.75 0.73
N LEU A 49 -6.85 3.79 1.83
CA LEU A 49 -6.71 2.82 2.91
C LEU A 49 -7.52 1.56 2.59
N PHE A 50 -6.93 0.40 2.84
CA PHE A 50 -7.63 -0.87 2.80
C PHE A 50 -7.43 -1.65 4.09
N LYS A 51 -8.42 -2.48 4.41
CA LYS A 51 -8.37 -3.39 5.55
C LYS A 51 -8.52 -4.82 5.02
N PRO A 52 -7.52 -5.70 5.27
CA PRO A 52 -7.64 -7.10 4.90
C PRO A 52 -8.82 -7.75 5.64
N SER A 53 -9.46 -8.73 5.01
CA SER A 53 -10.65 -9.41 5.54
C SER A 53 -10.37 -10.15 6.86
N ARG A 54 -9.12 -10.58 7.08
CA ARG A 54 -8.66 -11.29 8.28
C ARG A 54 -7.13 -11.20 8.39
N GLU A 55 -6.57 -11.75 9.45
CA GLU A 55 -5.13 -12.04 9.54
C GLU A 55 -4.86 -13.53 9.21
N PRO A 56 -3.60 -13.91 8.91
CA PRO A 56 -3.21 -15.32 8.81
C PRO A 56 -3.52 -16.07 10.10
N ARG A 57 -3.90 -17.35 9.99
CA ARG A 57 -4.28 -18.13 11.17
C ARG A 57 -3.05 -18.49 12.01
N PRO A 58 -3.13 -18.46 13.36
CA PRO A 58 -2.05 -18.92 14.22
C PRO A 58 -1.68 -20.39 13.97
N GLU A 59 -2.64 -21.21 13.55
CA GLU A 59 -2.43 -22.64 13.29
C GLU A 59 -1.77 -22.91 11.93
N THR A 60 -1.76 -21.94 11.02
CA THR A 60 -1.05 -22.07 9.74
C THR A 60 0.42 -22.32 10.00
N HIS A 61 0.99 -23.32 9.33
CA HIS A 61 2.40 -23.68 9.49
C HIS A 61 3.30 -22.45 9.22
N HIS A 62 4.28 -22.20 10.08
CA HIS A 62 5.06 -20.96 10.07
C HIS A 62 5.65 -20.61 8.69
N TYR A 63 6.16 -21.61 7.96
CA TYR A 63 6.72 -21.42 6.61
C TYR A 63 5.71 -21.04 5.52
N VAL A 64 4.40 -21.25 5.72
CA VAL A 64 3.35 -20.85 4.76
C VAL A 64 2.53 -19.64 5.22
N ARG A 65 2.70 -19.17 6.46
CA ARG A 65 2.06 -17.92 6.93
C ARG A 65 2.36 -16.70 6.03
N PRO A 66 3.60 -16.50 5.52
CA PRO A 66 3.87 -15.38 4.61
C PRO A 66 3.05 -15.47 3.31
N LEU A 67 2.88 -16.67 2.77
CA LEU A 67 2.07 -16.90 1.57
C LEU A 67 0.59 -16.61 1.86
N GLU A 68 0.05 -17.14 2.96
CA GLU A 68 -1.33 -16.85 3.37
C GLU A 68 -1.56 -15.34 3.53
N SER A 69 -0.63 -14.65 4.19
CA SER A 69 -0.67 -13.19 4.37
C SER A 69 -0.72 -12.46 3.03
N ALA A 70 0.13 -12.84 2.07
CA ALA A 70 0.14 -12.26 0.73
C ALA A 70 -1.18 -12.48 -0.02
N VAL A 71 -1.79 -13.68 0.08
CA VAL A 71 -3.09 -13.96 -0.54
C VAL A 71 -4.19 -13.09 0.04
N ILE A 72 -4.28 -13.01 1.38
CA ILE A 72 -5.27 -12.17 2.06
C ILE A 72 -5.10 -10.70 1.66
N TYR A 73 -3.86 -10.22 1.55
CA TYR A 73 -3.59 -8.86 1.11
C TYR A 73 -4.01 -8.60 -0.34
N GLY A 74 -3.81 -9.55 -1.24
CA GLY A 74 -4.25 -9.44 -2.63
C GLY A 74 -5.78 -9.48 -2.82
N GLN A 75 -6.53 -9.90 -1.80
CA GLN A 75 -8.00 -9.95 -1.82
C GLN A 75 -8.67 -8.67 -1.30
N ALA A 76 -7.88 -7.73 -0.76
CA ALA A 76 -8.37 -6.52 -0.10
C ALA A 76 -8.50 -5.32 -1.05
#